data_AF-A0A2M8EWP6-F1
#
_entry.id   AF-A0A2M8EWP6-F1
#
_cell.length_a   1.000
_cell.length_b   1.000
_cell.length_c   1.000
_cell.angle_alpha   90.00
_cell.angle_beta   90.00
_cell.angle_gamma   90.00
#
_symmetry.space_group_name_H-M   'P 1'
#
loop_
_entity.id
_entity.type
_entity.pdbx_description
1 polymer ?
#
loop_
_entity_poly.entity_id
_entity_poly.type
_entity_poly.pdbx_seq_one_letter_code
_entity_poly.pdbx_strand_id
1 'polypeptide(L)'
;MFDLATKYCFHLDKDNTKSLELFLLLHSLEKYINGAIIEINRLEKTRKNITKKLSKLRRNIDAPRKKDFQLTYLACDTHFYFICIDKCYKLIAQLSLELGDNEIQKLKTKLNKVFDIATIRNHLEHIEDRCRGYLNLKDKKQNIKKPISDFGNFVGDDFSFNNQKYPSGKKSLEELKNIYLELIKILNKRARKDPRFVEKIEMEERNKLIMKALKKVGLISF
;
A
#
# COMPACT_ATOMS: atom_id res chain seq x y z
N MET A 1 9.56 -6.16 4.11
CA MET A 1 9.31 -5.46 2.84
C MET A 1 9.46 -6.46 1.71
N PHE A 2 8.83 -6.22 0.57
CA PHE A 2 8.96 -7.06 -0.61
C PHE A 2 10.13 -6.62 -1.50
N ASP A 3 10.72 -7.61 -2.17
CA ASP A 3 11.71 -7.49 -3.25
C ASP A 3 11.52 -8.68 -4.20
N LEU A 4 10.41 -8.64 -4.93
CA LEU A 4 9.94 -9.71 -5.80
C LEU A 4 9.87 -9.24 -7.25
N ALA A 5 9.65 -7.95 -7.49
CA ALA A 5 9.48 -7.39 -8.84
C ALA A 5 10.73 -7.59 -9.72
N THR A 6 11.92 -7.48 -9.13
CA THR A 6 13.24 -7.63 -9.76
C THR A 6 13.42 -8.98 -10.47
N LYS A 7 12.71 -10.01 -10.03
CA LYS A 7 12.76 -11.35 -10.64
C LYS A 7 12.21 -11.38 -12.06
N TYR A 8 11.29 -10.48 -12.39
CA TYR A 8 10.50 -10.49 -13.63
C TYR A 8 11.04 -9.58 -14.73
N CYS A 9 12.19 -8.92 -14.51
CA CYS A 9 12.82 -8.08 -15.52
C CYS A 9 13.08 -8.89 -16.80
N PHE A 10 12.51 -8.46 -17.93
CA PHE A 10 12.58 -9.13 -19.25
C PHE A 10 11.87 -10.50 -19.38
N HIS A 11 10.98 -10.87 -18.46
CA HIS A 11 10.34 -12.19 -18.45
C HIS A 11 8.79 -12.16 -18.46
N LEU A 12 8.17 -11.00 -18.72
CA LEU A 12 6.71 -10.86 -18.70
C LEU A 12 6.07 -10.81 -20.10
N ASP A 13 6.87 -10.46 -21.10
CA ASP A 13 6.50 -10.42 -22.51
C ASP A 13 7.67 -10.90 -23.40
N LYS A 14 7.36 -11.29 -24.64
CA LYS A 14 8.37 -11.68 -25.63
C LYS A 14 9.10 -10.46 -26.20
N ASP A 15 8.42 -9.33 -26.28
CA ASP A 15 9.04 -8.05 -26.63
C ASP A 15 9.77 -7.49 -25.41
N ASN A 16 11.09 -7.28 -25.55
CA ASN A 16 11.94 -6.76 -24.49
C ASN A 16 11.52 -5.36 -24.04
N THR A 17 11.06 -4.51 -24.96
CA THR A 17 10.64 -3.13 -24.65
C THR A 17 9.39 -3.17 -23.78
N LYS A 18 8.37 -3.91 -24.23
CA LYS A 18 7.15 -4.13 -23.47
C LYS A 18 7.41 -4.82 -22.13
N SER A 19 8.31 -5.80 -22.10
CA SER A 19 8.67 -6.47 -20.85
C SER A 19 9.39 -5.55 -19.87
N LEU A 20 10.14 -4.55 -20.35
CA LEU A 20 10.75 -3.53 -19.50
C LEU A 20 9.69 -2.59 -18.92
N GLU A 21 8.73 -2.14 -19.73
CA GLU A 21 7.62 -1.31 -19.25
C GLU A 21 6.79 -2.02 -18.17
N LEU A 22 6.45 -3.29 -18.41
CA LEU A 22 5.76 -4.15 -17.44
C LEU A 22 6.55 -4.30 -16.15
N PHE A 23 7.88 -4.45 -16.25
CA PHE A 23 8.75 -4.47 -15.09
C PHE A 23 8.71 -3.13 -14.32
N LEU A 24 8.77 -1.99 -15.00
CA LEU A 24 8.70 -0.67 -14.36
C LEU A 24 7.37 -0.44 -13.64
N LEU A 25 6.25 -0.89 -14.22
CA LEU A 25 4.94 -0.87 -13.58
C LEU A 25 4.93 -1.73 -12.32
N LEU A 26 5.42 -2.97 -12.39
CA LEU A 26 5.48 -3.89 -11.26
C LEU A 26 6.42 -3.40 -10.15
N HIS A 27 7.58 -2.88 -10.52
CA HIS A 27 8.56 -2.34 -9.57
C HIS A 27 8.03 -1.09 -8.87
N SER A 28 7.32 -0.22 -9.59
CA SER A 28 6.62 0.93 -9.00
C SER A 28 5.50 0.48 -8.05
N LEU A 29 4.76 -0.57 -8.42
CA LEU A 29 3.73 -1.15 -7.56
C LEU A 29 4.33 -1.65 -6.25
N GLU A 30 5.43 -2.41 -6.31
CA GLU A 30 6.13 -2.92 -5.13
C GLU A 30 6.61 -1.78 -4.20
N LYS A 31 7.08 -0.67 -4.76
CA LYS A 31 7.45 0.53 -3.99
C LYS A 31 6.26 1.09 -3.21
N TYR A 32 5.09 1.20 -3.82
CA TYR A 32 3.90 1.69 -3.12
C TYR A 32 3.36 0.69 -2.09
N ILE A 33 3.44 -0.62 -2.35
CA ILE A 33 3.13 -1.65 -1.33
C ILE A 33 4.08 -1.50 -0.13
N ASN A 34 5.38 -1.34 -0.38
CA ASN A 34 6.37 -1.12 0.68
C ASN A 34 6.16 0.22 1.41
N GLY A 35 5.77 1.28 0.69
CA GLY A 35 5.36 2.55 1.26
C GLY A 35 4.19 2.39 2.23
N ALA A 36 3.15 1.66 1.82
CA ALA A 36 2.01 1.34 2.68
C ALA A 36 2.41 0.56 3.95
N ILE A 37 3.35 -0.39 3.84
CA ILE A 37 3.92 -1.11 5.00
C ILE A 37 4.64 -0.13 5.95
N ILE A 38 5.44 0.78 5.41
CA ILE A 38 6.17 1.78 6.21
C ILE A 38 5.20 2.69 6.96
N GLU A 39 4.18 3.20 6.29
CA GLU A 39 3.22 4.11 6.93
C GLU A 39 2.41 3.44 8.03
N ILE A 40 1.95 2.20 7.83
CA ILE A 40 1.23 1.47 8.89
C ILE A 40 2.12 1.23 10.11
N ASN A 41 3.40 0.91 9.90
CA ASN A 41 4.36 0.78 11.01
C ASN A 41 4.55 2.10 11.77
N ARG A 42 4.61 3.25 11.06
CA ARG A 42 4.68 4.58 11.67
C ARG A 42 3.40 4.92 12.43
N LEU A 43 2.24 4.69 11.83
CA LEU A 43 0.93 4.87 12.46
C LEU A 43 0.82 4.08 13.76
N GLU A 44 1.22 2.81 13.76
CA GLU A 44 1.21 1.99 14.98
C GLU A 44 2.14 2.53 16.06
N LYS A 45 3.35 2.96 15.69
CA LYS A 45 4.29 3.56 16.62
C LYS A 45 3.70 4.84 17.23
N THR A 46 3.11 5.69 16.41
CA THR A 46 2.49 6.94 16.85
C THR A 46 1.28 6.68 17.74
N ARG A 47 0.38 5.74 17.37
CA ARG A 47 -0.76 5.30 18.20
C ARG A 47 -0.30 4.81 19.57
N LYS A 48 0.71 3.92 19.61
CA LYS A 48 1.29 3.42 20.87
C LYS A 48 1.85 4.54 21.74
N ASN A 49 2.52 5.53 21.14
CA ASN A 49 3.06 6.68 21.86
C ASN A 49 1.97 7.57 22.46
N ILE A 50 0.91 7.84 21.69
CA ILE A 50 -0.26 8.58 22.15
C ILE A 50 -0.90 7.86 23.35
N THR A 51 -1.17 6.55 23.23
CA THR A 51 -1.77 5.76 24.32
C THR A 51 -0.93 5.79 25.59
N LYS A 52 0.40 5.64 25.47
CA LYS A 52 1.33 5.74 26.60
C LYS A 52 1.34 7.14 27.23
N LYS A 53 1.18 8.20 26.43
CA LYS A 53 1.14 9.57 26.93
C LYS A 53 -0.18 9.87 27.65
N LEU A 54 -1.30 9.44 27.07
CA LEU A 54 -2.62 9.57 27.69
C LEU A 54 -2.71 8.85 29.04
N SER A 55 -2.14 7.65 29.15
CA SER A 55 -2.12 6.91 30.42
C SER A 55 -1.27 7.59 31.51
N LYS A 56 -0.19 8.29 31.12
CA LYS A 56 0.64 9.10 32.04
C LYS A 56 -0.06 10.39 32.45
N LEU A 57 -0.71 11.09 31.51
CA LEU A 57 -1.47 12.33 31.81
C LEU A 57 -2.63 12.07 32.77
N ARG A 58 -3.29 10.92 32.66
CA ARG A 58 -4.33 10.50 33.62
C ARG A 58 -3.81 10.39 35.06
N ARG A 59 -2.50 10.19 35.24
CA ARG A 59 -1.85 10.03 36.56
C ARG A 59 -1.25 11.33 37.10
N ASN A 60 -0.93 12.30 36.24
CA ASN A 60 -0.33 13.59 36.62
C ASN A 60 -1.03 14.72 35.85
N ILE A 61 -2.10 15.26 36.44
CA ILE A 61 -2.98 16.27 35.84
C ILE A 61 -2.25 17.63 35.68
N ASP A 62 -1.28 17.92 36.54
CA ASP A 62 -0.61 19.23 36.62
C ASP A 62 0.66 19.35 35.76
N ALA A 63 0.98 18.34 34.95
CA ALA A 63 2.18 18.40 34.11
C ALA A 63 2.00 19.39 32.94
N PRO A 64 2.96 20.31 32.71
CA PRO A 64 2.87 21.28 31.63
C PRO A 64 2.79 20.60 30.26
N ARG A 65 1.76 20.95 29.48
CA ARG A 65 1.51 20.38 28.16
C ARG A 65 2.51 20.95 27.15
N LYS A 66 3.55 20.18 26.81
CA LYS A 66 4.40 20.48 25.64
C LYS A 66 3.59 20.33 24.34
N LYS A 67 3.91 21.16 23.34
CA LYS A 67 3.37 21.03 21.97
C LYS A 67 3.55 19.60 21.48
N ASP A 68 2.48 19.00 20.98
CA ASP A 68 2.43 17.62 20.53
C ASP A 68 1.91 17.56 19.10
N PHE A 69 2.74 17.05 18.19
CA PHE A 69 2.42 16.90 16.78
C PHE A 69 2.03 15.46 16.41
N GLN A 70 1.84 14.57 17.40
CA GLN A 70 1.49 13.18 17.15
C GLN A 70 0.19 13.02 16.35
N LEU A 71 -0.81 13.87 16.57
CA LEU A 71 -2.04 13.86 15.78
C LEU A 71 -1.81 14.29 14.33
N THR A 72 -0.92 15.26 14.11
CA THR A 72 -0.51 15.68 12.76
C THR A 72 0.20 14.54 12.03
N TYR A 73 1.15 13.86 12.69
CA TYR A 73 1.82 12.70 12.10
C TYR A 73 0.83 11.58 11.75
N LEU A 74 -0.14 11.29 12.64
CA LEU A 74 -1.17 10.30 12.33
C LEU A 74 -1.96 10.66 11.06
N ALA A 75 -2.39 11.91 10.92
CA ALA A 75 -3.12 12.36 9.74
C ALA A 75 -2.27 12.26 8.46
N CYS A 76 -1.03 12.76 8.50
CA CYS A 76 -0.12 12.73 7.37
C CYS A 76 0.23 11.29 6.92
N ASP A 77 0.60 10.42 7.86
CA ASP A 77 0.95 9.03 7.56
C ASP A 77 -0.28 8.28 6.99
N THR A 78 -1.49 8.58 7.48
CA THR A 78 -2.74 7.99 6.96
C THR A 78 -3.06 8.49 5.56
N HIS A 79 -2.87 9.77 5.28
CA HIS A 79 -3.05 10.33 3.93
C HIS A 79 -2.08 9.67 2.94
N PHE A 80 -0.80 9.55 3.32
CA PHE A 80 0.18 8.90 2.44
C PHE A 80 -0.08 7.40 2.28
N TYR A 81 -0.57 6.72 3.31
CA TYR A 81 -1.06 5.35 3.20
C TYR A 81 -2.16 5.23 2.13
N PHE A 82 -3.18 6.08 2.17
CA PHE A 82 -4.23 6.07 1.15
C PHE A 82 -3.76 6.43 -0.25
N ILE A 83 -2.76 7.33 -0.38
CA ILE A 83 -2.10 7.59 -1.65
C ILE A 83 -1.42 6.31 -2.17
N CYS A 84 -0.72 5.56 -1.31
CA CYS A 84 -0.13 4.28 -1.70
C CYS A 84 -1.20 3.29 -2.22
N ILE A 85 -2.36 3.21 -1.57
CA ILE A 85 -3.48 2.35 -2.01
C ILE A 85 -4.00 2.77 -3.40
N ASP A 86 -4.26 4.06 -3.64
CA ASP A 86 -4.69 4.56 -4.95
C ASP A 86 -3.68 4.22 -6.05
N LYS A 87 -2.38 4.41 -5.77
CA LYS A 87 -1.32 4.07 -6.73
C LYS A 87 -1.26 2.58 -6.99
N CYS A 88 -1.40 1.73 -5.97
CA CYS A 88 -1.46 0.29 -6.14
C CYS A 88 -2.61 -0.12 -7.06
N TYR A 89 -3.80 0.45 -6.86
CA TYR A 89 -4.96 0.19 -7.71
C TYR A 89 -4.74 0.59 -9.16
N LYS A 90 -4.20 1.79 -9.41
CA LYS A 90 -3.90 2.28 -10.76
C LYS A 90 -2.86 1.39 -11.46
N LEU A 91 -1.81 0.98 -10.76
CA LEU A 91 -0.76 0.15 -11.31
C LEU A 91 -1.23 -1.29 -11.58
N ILE A 92 -2.04 -1.88 -10.69
CA ILE A 92 -2.66 -3.20 -10.96
C ILE A 92 -3.61 -3.10 -12.16
N ALA A 93 -4.38 -2.02 -12.28
CA ALA A 93 -5.25 -1.80 -13.42
C ALA A 93 -4.45 -1.70 -14.73
N GLN A 94 -3.35 -0.93 -14.74
CA GLN A 94 -2.50 -0.81 -15.93
C GLN A 94 -1.86 -2.15 -16.28
N LEU A 95 -1.30 -2.88 -15.31
CA LEU A 95 -0.73 -4.21 -15.52
C LEU A 95 -1.75 -5.18 -16.13
N SER A 96 -3.00 -5.16 -15.66
CA SER A 96 -4.07 -5.99 -16.24
C SER A 96 -4.33 -5.66 -17.71
N LEU A 97 -4.38 -4.37 -18.05
CA LEU A 97 -4.58 -3.91 -19.43
C LEU A 97 -3.42 -4.33 -20.33
N GLU A 98 -2.18 -4.06 -19.93
CA GLU A 98 -0.99 -4.36 -20.73
C GLU A 98 -0.79 -5.87 -20.97
N LEU A 99 -1.15 -6.68 -19.98
CA LEU A 99 -1.02 -8.13 -20.01
C LEU A 99 -2.24 -8.83 -20.62
N GLY A 100 -3.36 -8.12 -20.79
CA GLY A 100 -4.64 -8.68 -21.21
C GLY A 100 -5.18 -9.75 -20.25
N ASP A 101 -4.91 -9.61 -18.94
CA ASP A 101 -5.12 -10.68 -17.95
C ASP A 101 -6.34 -10.41 -17.04
N ASN A 102 -7.35 -11.26 -17.18
CA ASN A 102 -8.60 -11.20 -16.42
C ASN A 102 -8.43 -11.57 -14.93
N GLU A 103 -7.43 -12.39 -14.56
CA GLU A 103 -7.15 -12.68 -13.15
C GLU A 103 -6.60 -11.44 -12.44
N ILE A 104 -5.71 -10.69 -13.11
CA ILE A 104 -5.21 -9.41 -12.58
C ILE A 104 -6.33 -8.37 -12.46
N GLN A 105 -7.28 -8.34 -13.41
CA GLN A 105 -8.45 -7.47 -13.32
C GLN A 105 -9.35 -7.79 -12.10
N LYS A 106 -9.46 -9.08 -11.74
CA LYS A 106 -10.18 -9.49 -10.52
C LYS A 106 -9.48 -8.97 -9.26
N LEU A 107 -8.14 -8.93 -9.24
CA LEU A 107 -7.37 -8.34 -8.12
C LEU A 107 -7.65 -6.85 -7.96
N LYS A 108 -7.70 -6.09 -9.06
CA LYS A 108 -8.13 -4.67 -9.05
C LYS A 108 -9.51 -4.51 -8.40
N THR A 109 -10.45 -5.37 -8.78
CA THR A 109 -11.83 -5.34 -8.26
C THR A 109 -11.86 -5.69 -6.78
N LYS A 110 -11.09 -6.69 -6.35
CA LYS A 110 -10.92 -7.06 -4.93
C LYS A 110 -10.34 -5.89 -4.12
N LEU A 111 -9.32 -5.21 -4.63
CA LEU A 111 -8.73 -4.05 -3.97
C LEU A 111 -9.76 -2.92 -3.76
N ASN A 112 -10.57 -2.62 -4.78
CA ASN A 112 -11.63 -1.60 -4.68
C ASN A 112 -12.81 -1.99 -3.79
N LYS A 113 -12.98 -3.28 -3.47
CA LYS A 113 -13.97 -3.72 -2.48
C LYS A 113 -13.45 -3.54 -1.06
N VAL A 114 -12.15 -3.75 -0.85
CA VAL A 114 -11.51 -3.54 0.45
C VAL A 114 -11.41 -2.04 0.75
N PHE A 115 -11.01 -1.25 -0.25
CA PHE A 115 -10.85 0.18 -0.14
C PHE A 115 -11.82 0.86 -1.11
N ASP A 116 -12.69 1.74 -0.63
CA ASP A 116 -13.47 2.60 -1.52
C ASP A 116 -12.57 3.71 -2.08
N ILE A 117 -11.76 3.35 -3.08
CA ILE A 117 -10.67 4.19 -3.60
C ILE A 117 -11.19 5.49 -4.19
N ALA A 118 -12.33 5.43 -4.90
CA ALA A 118 -12.91 6.61 -5.52
C ALA A 118 -13.30 7.64 -4.45
N THR A 119 -13.95 7.20 -3.38
CA THR A 119 -14.40 8.10 -2.31
C THR A 119 -13.23 8.59 -1.46
N ILE A 120 -12.28 7.72 -1.09
CA ILE A 120 -11.06 8.12 -0.37
C ILE A 120 -10.30 9.18 -1.16
N ARG A 121 -10.06 8.95 -2.46
CA ARG A 121 -9.36 9.91 -3.32
C ARG A 121 -10.09 11.25 -3.39
N ASN A 122 -11.41 11.24 -3.61
CA ASN A 122 -12.20 12.49 -3.62
C ASN A 122 -12.08 13.25 -2.29
N HIS A 123 -12.06 12.53 -1.17
CA HIS A 123 -11.88 13.14 0.15
C HIS A 123 -10.49 13.77 0.35
N LEU A 124 -9.44 13.18 -0.22
CA LEU A 124 -8.08 13.68 -0.13
C LEU A 124 -7.79 14.81 -1.12
N GLU A 125 -8.27 14.70 -2.37
CA GLU A 125 -7.99 15.67 -3.45
C GLU A 125 -8.75 16.99 -3.28
N HIS A 126 -9.86 17.00 -2.52
CA HIS A 126 -10.76 18.15 -2.42
C HIS A 126 -11.00 18.58 -0.97
N ILE A 127 -9.96 18.51 -0.14
CA ILE A 127 -10.08 18.84 1.29
C ILE A 127 -10.50 20.29 1.52
N GLU A 128 -10.05 21.21 0.67
CA GLU A 128 -10.41 22.64 0.69
C GLU A 128 -11.88 22.87 0.32
N ASP A 129 -12.40 22.12 -0.66
CA ASP A 129 -13.82 22.18 -1.03
C ASP A 129 -14.68 21.59 0.08
N ARG A 130 -14.19 20.52 0.73
CA ARG A 130 -14.82 20.00 1.93
C ARG A 130 -14.84 21.05 3.01
N CYS A 131 -13.77 21.79 3.31
CA CYS A 131 -13.81 22.87 4.31
C CYS A 131 -14.91 23.92 4.05
N ARG A 132 -15.40 24.02 2.80
CA ARG A 132 -16.47 24.94 2.39
C ARG A 132 -17.87 24.31 2.36
N GLY A 133 -18.01 23.04 2.72
CA GLY A 133 -19.29 22.31 2.73
C GLY A 133 -19.54 21.42 1.52
N TYR A 134 -18.62 21.31 0.56
CA TYR A 134 -18.82 20.51 -0.66
C TYR A 134 -18.15 19.15 -0.52
N LEU A 135 -18.93 18.07 -0.39
CA LEU A 135 -18.37 16.73 -0.13
C LEU A 135 -17.74 16.07 -1.34
N ASN A 136 -18.14 16.47 -2.54
CA ASN A 136 -17.61 15.98 -3.82
C ASN A 136 -17.80 17.03 -4.92
N LEU A 137 -17.21 16.78 -6.09
CA LEU A 137 -17.28 17.69 -7.24
C LEU A 137 -18.71 17.94 -7.73
N LYS A 138 -19.62 16.97 -7.59
CA LYS A 138 -21.02 17.13 -8.01
C LYS A 138 -21.74 18.13 -7.09
N ASP A 139 -21.57 17.99 -5.78
CA ASP A 139 -22.11 18.91 -4.78
C ASP A 139 -21.59 20.33 -5.04
N LYS A 140 -20.30 20.49 -5.33
CA LYS A 140 -19.70 21.78 -5.72
C LYS A 140 -20.32 22.38 -6.98
N LYS A 141 -20.44 21.59 -8.06
CA LYS A 141 -21.06 22.02 -9.33
C LYS A 141 -22.52 22.46 -9.17
N GLN A 142 -23.24 21.81 -8.26
CA GLN A 142 -24.64 22.11 -7.96
C GLN A 142 -24.81 23.16 -6.84
N ASN A 143 -23.70 23.68 -6.31
CA ASN A 143 -23.66 24.57 -5.14
C ASN A 143 -24.42 24.02 -3.91
N ILE A 144 -24.44 22.70 -3.74
CA ILE A 144 -25.08 22.02 -2.61
C ILE A 144 -24.07 21.93 -1.47
N LYS A 145 -24.28 22.75 -0.43
CA LYS A 145 -23.49 22.67 0.80
C LYS A 145 -24.11 21.66 1.76
N LYS A 146 -23.30 20.76 2.29
CA LYS A 146 -23.69 19.79 3.31
C LYS A 146 -22.93 20.07 4.60
N PRO A 147 -23.56 19.82 5.77
CA PRO A 147 -22.85 19.86 7.03
C PRO A 147 -21.77 18.79 7.04
N ILE A 148 -20.60 19.14 7.59
CA ILE A 148 -19.47 18.24 7.72
C ILE A 148 -19.37 17.84 9.18
N SER A 149 -19.37 16.54 9.43
CA SER A 149 -19.20 16.00 10.79
C SER A 149 -17.75 15.97 11.24
N ASP A 150 -16.81 15.71 10.32
CA ASP A 150 -15.39 15.57 10.61
C ASP A 150 -14.51 15.72 9.35
N PHE A 151 -13.25 16.08 9.58
CA PHE A 151 -12.20 16.24 8.57
C PHE A 151 -11.13 15.14 8.64
N GLY A 152 -11.45 14.01 9.29
CA GLY A 152 -10.45 12.99 9.60
C GLY A 152 -10.39 12.70 11.10
N ASN A 153 -10.97 11.59 11.53
CA ASN A 153 -10.83 11.07 12.88
C ASN A 153 -10.35 9.62 12.86
N PHE A 154 -9.73 9.16 13.94
CA PHE A 154 -9.47 7.72 14.13
C PHE A 154 -10.59 7.11 14.97
N VAL A 155 -11.25 6.08 14.43
CA VAL A 155 -12.25 5.29 15.15
C VAL A 155 -11.77 3.85 15.20
N GLY A 156 -11.13 3.48 16.31
CA GLY A 156 -10.38 2.23 16.39
C GLY A 156 -9.15 2.27 15.47
N ASP A 157 -9.05 1.31 14.56
CA ASP A 157 -7.97 1.21 13.58
C ASP A 157 -8.28 1.90 12.25
N ASP A 158 -9.52 2.38 12.08
CA ASP A 158 -10.01 2.98 10.85
C ASP A 158 -9.96 4.50 10.93
N PHE A 159 -9.80 5.11 9.76
CA PHE A 159 -9.86 6.55 9.60
C PHE A 159 -11.22 6.93 9.07
N SER A 160 -11.90 7.87 9.71
CA SER A 160 -13.19 8.34 9.25
C SER A 160 -13.08 9.66 8.49
N PHE A 161 -13.86 9.78 7.42
CA PHE A 161 -14.19 11.04 6.80
C PHE A 161 -15.71 11.17 6.71
N ASN A 162 -16.27 12.27 7.23
CA ASN A 162 -17.69 12.55 7.14
C ASN A 162 -18.56 11.36 7.64
N ASN A 163 -18.22 10.85 8.83
CA ASN A 163 -18.80 9.66 9.47
C ASN A 163 -18.65 8.33 8.71
N GLN A 164 -18.01 8.30 7.54
CA GLN A 164 -17.68 7.07 6.83
C GLN A 164 -16.29 6.58 7.24
N LYS A 165 -16.17 5.29 7.55
CA LYS A 165 -14.91 4.69 8.00
C LYS A 165 -14.17 4.03 6.84
N TYR A 166 -12.86 4.24 6.82
CA TYR A 166 -11.95 3.71 5.83
C TYR A 166 -10.83 2.93 6.51
N PRO A 167 -10.51 1.75 5.98
CA PRO A 167 -9.61 0.84 6.67
C PRO A 167 -8.17 1.37 6.64
N SER A 168 -7.59 1.60 7.82
CA SER A 168 -6.24 2.21 8.00
C SER A 168 -5.40 1.50 9.07
N GLY A 169 -5.63 0.19 9.23
CA GLY A 169 -4.98 -0.64 10.25
C GLY A 169 -4.33 -1.90 9.67
N LYS A 170 -3.78 -2.73 10.56
CA LYS A 170 -3.06 -3.98 10.20
C LYS A 170 -3.83 -4.88 9.24
N LYS A 171 -5.13 -5.06 9.50
CA LYS A 171 -5.98 -5.92 8.68
C LYS A 171 -6.01 -5.44 7.23
N SER A 172 -6.13 -4.14 7.03
CA SER A 172 -6.16 -3.53 5.70
C SER A 172 -4.82 -3.67 4.96
N LEU A 173 -3.71 -3.56 5.69
CA LEU A 173 -2.38 -3.82 5.13
C LEU A 173 -2.23 -5.29 4.71
N GLU A 174 -2.75 -6.22 5.51
CA GLU A 174 -2.66 -7.64 5.20
C GLU A 174 -3.45 -8.00 3.94
N GLU A 175 -4.65 -7.42 3.75
CA GLU A 175 -5.40 -7.54 2.51
C GLU A 175 -4.61 -7.02 1.30
N LEU A 176 -3.98 -5.85 1.42
CA LEU A 176 -3.12 -5.29 0.37
C LEU A 176 -1.95 -6.22 0.03
N LYS A 177 -1.26 -6.74 1.05
CA LYS A 177 -0.14 -7.68 0.89
C LYS A 177 -0.58 -8.97 0.21
N ASN A 178 -1.74 -9.50 0.58
CA ASN A 178 -2.30 -10.71 -0.02
C ASN A 178 -2.64 -10.50 -1.50
N ILE A 179 -3.23 -9.37 -1.84
CA ILE A 179 -3.48 -8.98 -3.24
C ILE A 179 -2.17 -8.92 -4.04
N TYR A 180 -1.13 -8.32 -3.47
CA TYR A 180 0.18 -8.27 -4.12
C TYR A 180 0.80 -9.67 -4.29
N LEU A 181 0.74 -10.53 -3.28
CA LEU A 181 1.23 -11.90 -3.37
C LEU A 181 0.44 -12.75 -4.38
N GLU A 182 -0.88 -12.55 -4.49
CA GLU A 182 -1.71 -13.16 -5.53
C GLU A 182 -1.28 -12.70 -6.92
N LEU A 183 -1.00 -11.41 -7.12
CA LEU A 183 -0.44 -10.88 -8.37
C LEU A 183 0.89 -11.56 -8.71
N ILE A 184 1.82 -11.65 -7.76
CA ILE A 184 3.11 -12.32 -7.97
C ILE A 184 2.93 -13.78 -8.38
N LYS A 185 1.96 -14.50 -7.79
CA LYS A 185 1.64 -15.88 -8.21
C LYS A 185 1.18 -15.95 -9.66
N ILE A 186 0.32 -15.03 -10.10
CA ILE A 186 -0.15 -14.97 -11.50
C ILE A 186 1.04 -14.69 -12.44
N LEU A 187 1.85 -13.68 -12.13
CA LEU A 187 3.02 -13.32 -12.93
C LEU A 187 4.05 -14.45 -12.98
N ASN A 188 4.26 -15.19 -11.89
CA ASN A 188 5.14 -16.35 -11.86
C ASN A 188 4.67 -17.47 -12.81
N LYS A 189 3.37 -17.76 -12.86
CA LYS A 189 2.82 -18.73 -13.83
C LYS A 189 3.07 -18.29 -15.27
N ARG A 190 2.99 -16.98 -15.55
CA ARG A 190 3.26 -16.41 -16.88
C ARG A 190 4.75 -16.49 -17.23
N ALA A 191 5.62 -16.03 -16.34
CA ALA A 191 7.06 -15.99 -16.54
C ALA A 191 7.67 -17.40 -16.70
N ARG A 192 7.12 -18.42 -16.03
CA ARG A 192 7.53 -19.83 -16.21
C ARG A 192 7.35 -20.38 -17.63
N LYS A 193 6.64 -19.67 -18.50
CA LYS A 193 6.55 -20.01 -19.94
C LYS A 193 7.80 -19.57 -20.72
N ASP A 194 8.63 -18.68 -20.18
CA ASP A 194 9.93 -18.32 -20.73
C ASP A 194 11.00 -19.29 -20.20
N PRO A 195 11.64 -20.11 -21.06
CA PRO A 195 12.69 -21.04 -20.63
C PRO A 195 13.85 -20.33 -19.91
N ARG A 196 14.19 -19.10 -20.31
CA ARG A 196 15.28 -18.32 -19.69
C ARG A 196 14.95 -17.95 -18.24
N PHE A 197 13.67 -17.70 -17.95
CA PHE A 197 13.22 -17.44 -16.59
C PHE A 197 13.35 -18.69 -15.73
N VAL A 198 12.96 -19.87 -16.27
CA VAL A 198 13.07 -21.15 -15.55
C VAL A 198 14.53 -21.46 -15.22
N GLU A 199 15.41 -21.36 -16.22
CA GLU A 199 16.86 -21.59 -16.05
C GLU A 199 17.46 -20.65 -14.99
N LYS A 200 17.12 -19.36 -15.04
CA LYS A 200 17.55 -18.37 -14.03
C LYS A 200 17.11 -18.77 -12.62
N ILE A 201 15.85 -19.18 -12.44
CA ILE A 201 15.32 -19.59 -11.13
C ILE A 201 16.05 -20.84 -10.62
N GLU A 202 16.26 -21.85 -11.47
CA GLU A 202 17.00 -23.07 -11.11
C GLU A 202 18.46 -22.77 -10.73
N MET A 203 19.11 -21.86 -11.45
CA MET A 203 20.47 -21.40 -11.15
C MET A 203 20.53 -20.67 -9.79
N GLU A 204 19.58 -19.78 -9.51
CA GLU A 204 19.49 -19.08 -8.23
C GLU A 204 19.27 -20.05 -7.05
N GLU A 205 18.42 -21.08 -7.23
CA GLU A 205 18.17 -22.11 -6.22
C GLU A 205 19.42 -22.96 -5.97
N ARG A 206 20.10 -23.39 -7.04
CA ARG A 206 21.38 -24.11 -6.94
C ARG A 206 22.43 -23.30 -6.20
N ASN A 207 22.59 -22.03 -6.54
CA ASN A 207 23.54 -21.13 -5.89
C ASN A 207 23.22 -20.96 -4.40
N LYS A 208 21.94 -20.84 -4.02
CA LYS A 208 21.54 -20.79 -2.60
C LYS A 208 21.92 -22.06 -1.83
N LEU A 209 21.73 -23.23 -2.44
CA LEU A 209 22.12 -24.50 -1.83
C LEU A 209 23.64 -24.60 -1.64
N ILE A 210 24.42 -24.21 -2.66
CA ILE A 210 25.89 -24.15 -2.59
C ILE A 210 26.33 -23.21 -1.47
N MET A 211 25.80 -21.97 -1.42
CA MET A 211 26.15 -21.00 -0.38
C MET A 211 25.80 -21.49 1.03
N LYS A 212 24.66 -22.18 1.18
CA LYS A 212 24.27 -22.79 2.46
C LYS A 212 25.24 -23.91 2.88
N ALA A 213 25.70 -24.73 1.93
CA ALA A 213 26.69 -25.77 2.17
C ALA A 213 28.05 -25.17 2.56
N LEU A 214 28.54 -24.18 1.80
CA LEU A 214 29.81 -23.50 2.09
C LEU A 214 29.79 -22.83 3.48
N LYS A 215 28.67 -22.20 3.86
CA LYS A 215 28.48 -21.64 5.20
C LYS A 215 28.54 -22.72 6.29
N LYS A 216 27.94 -23.90 6.05
CA LYS A 216 27.95 -25.02 6.99
C LYS A 216 29.35 -25.60 7.23
N VAL A 217 30.21 -25.55 6.20
CA VAL A 217 31.59 -26.06 6.25
C VAL A 217 32.59 -24.97 6.68
N GLY A 218 32.12 -23.78 7.06
CA GLY A 218 32.98 -22.70 7.57
C GLY A 218 33.82 -21.99 6.50
N LEU A 219 33.55 -22.23 5.22
CA LEU A 219 34.26 -21.62 4.10
C LEU A 219 33.77 -20.20 3.78
N ILE A 220 32.66 -19.77 4.39
CA ILE A 220 32.12 -18.42 4.27
C ILE A 220 31.64 -17.96 5.65
N SER A 221 32.33 -16.97 6.22
CA SER A 221 31.91 -16.20 7.40
C SER A 221 31.46 -14.80 6.95
N PHE A 222 30.31 -14.37 7.46
CA PHE A 222 29.87 -12.97 7.44
C PHE A 222 29.66 -12.55 8.89
#